data_AF-A0A429AH33-F1
#
_entry.id   AF-A0A429AH33-F1
#
_cell.length_a   1.000
_cell.length_b   1.000
_cell.length_c   1.000
_cell.angle_alpha   90.00
_cell.angle_beta   90.00
_cell.angle_gamma   90.00
#
_symmetry.space_group_name_H-M   'P 1'
#
loop_
_entity.id
_entity.type
_entity.pdbx_description
1 polymer ?
#
loop_
_entity_poly.entity_id
_entity_poly.type
_entity_poly.pdbx_seq_one_letter_code
_entity_poly.pdbx_strand_id
1 'polypeptide(L)'
;MAQVVTRVVVALSALYTLVFGVWMWGWPRSFAEYVDFPPHEHFLHDLGAFHLGIGIALVSALVWRDAIVVVLVGFATAGLIHAVNHAMDAHLGGAASDPYVIGAQTLVAVAGIVFRVRHLRQRQAKVQAR
;
A
#
# COMPACT_ATOMS: atom_id res chain seq x y z
N MET A 1 28.96 2.93 5.02
CA MET A 1 28.08 4.06 5.40
C MET A 1 26.88 4.22 4.48
N ALA A 2 27.04 4.25 3.15
CA ALA A 2 25.93 4.43 2.20
C ALA A 2 24.70 3.52 2.43
N GLN A 3 24.91 2.21 2.62
CA GLN A 3 23.81 1.27 2.88
C GLN A 3 23.02 1.57 4.17
N VAL A 4 23.71 1.99 5.23
CA VAL A 4 23.07 2.35 6.50
C VAL A 4 22.24 3.61 6.31
N VAL A 5 22.81 4.63 5.66
CA VAL A 5 22.09 5.88 5.34
C VAL A 5 20.84 5.60 4.52
N THR A 6 20.93 4.78 3.45
CA THR A 6 19.76 4.42 2.64
C THR A 6 18.67 3.72 3.46
N ARG A 7 19.03 2.79 4.34
CA ARG A 7 18.06 2.10 5.21
C ARG A 7 17.38 3.05 6.18
N VAL A 8 18.13 3.98 6.77
CA VAL A 8 17.57 5.02 7.65
C VAL A 8 16.59 5.91 6.88
N VAL A 9 16.96 6.35 5.68
CA VAL A 9 16.05 7.14 4.83
C VAL A 9 14.77 6.36 4.52
N VAL A 10 14.88 5.08 4.12
CA VAL A 10 13.70 4.23 3.88
C VAL A 10 12.83 4.10 5.13
N ALA A 11 13.42 3.89 6.30
CA ALA A 11 12.69 3.76 7.57
C ALA A 11 11.97 5.06 7.95
N LEU A 12 12.63 6.21 7.81
CA LEU A 12 12.03 7.52 8.08
C LEU A 12 10.89 7.84 7.10
N SER A 13 11.09 7.55 5.81
CA SER A 13 10.03 7.71 4.80
C SER A 13 8.84 6.79 5.10
N ALA A 14 9.10 5.53 5.48
CA ALA A 14 8.04 4.60 5.87
C ALA A 14 7.24 5.12 7.07
N LEU A 15 7.94 5.60 8.11
CA LEU A 15 7.31 6.17 9.29
C LEU A 15 6.44 7.37 8.93
N TYR A 16 6.98 8.30 8.13
CA TYR A 16 6.25 9.48 7.66
C TYR A 16 4.96 9.07 6.92
N THR A 17 5.08 8.24 5.88
CA THR A 17 3.91 7.89 5.06
C THR A 17 2.88 7.08 5.83
N LEU A 18 3.31 6.21 6.76
CA LEU A 18 2.38 5.46 7.61
C LEU A 18 1.65 6.36 8.59
N VAL A 19 2.34 7.28 9.27
CA VAL A 19 1.72 8.20 10.24
C VAL A 19 0.68 9.07 9.55
N PHE A 20 1.05 9.73 8.45
CA PHE A 20 0.11 10.57 7.70
C PHE A 20 -0.99 9.76 7.03
N GLY A 21 -0.67 8.57 6.50
CA GLY A 21 -1.65 7.66 5.91
C GLY A 21 -2.72 7.22 6.90
N VAL A 22 -2.32 6.81 8.12
CA VAL A 22 -3.25 6.47 9.20
C VAL A 22 -4.10 7.67 9.61
N TRP A 23 -3.51 8.87 9.69
CA TRP A 23 -4.26 10.07 10.07
C TRP A 23 -5.33 10.44 9.04
N MET A 24 -4.95 10.51 7.75
CA MET A 24 -5.88 10.80 6.66
C MET A 24 -6.99 9.77 6.56
N TRP A 25 -6.67 8.48 6.75
CA TRP A 25 -7.65 7.41 6.67
C TRP A 25 -8.57 7.30 7.89
N GLY A 26 -8.04 7.50 9.10
CA GLY A 26 -8.81 7.30 10.34
C GLY A 26 -9.52 8.56 10.84
N TRP A 27 -8.96 9.74 10.59
CA TRP A 27 -9.50 11.02 11.06
C TRP A 27 -9.38 12.11 9.98
N PRO A 28 -10.03 11.92 8.82
CA PRO A 28 -9.90 12.83 7.67
C PRO A 28 -10.23 14.28 8.01
N ARG A 29 -11.28 14.54 8.80
CA ARG A 29 -11.65 15.90 9.22
C ARG A 29 -10.55 16.59 10.03
N SER A 30 -9.99 15.89 11.02
CA SER A 30 -8.90 16.43 11.84
C SER A 30 -7.65 16.71 11.01
N PHE A 31 -7.34 15.84 10.04
CA PHE A 31 -6.22 16.07 9.13
C PHE A 31 -6.47 17.29 8.23
N ALA A 32 -7.66 17.39 7.62
CA ALA A 32 -8.06 18.53 6.80
C ALA A 32 -7.93 19.87 7.55
N GLU A 33 -8.43 19.93 8.78
CA GLU A 33 -8.28 21.11 9.65
C GLU A 33 -6.81 21.45 9.93
N TYR A 34 -5.98 20.44 10.19
CA TYR A 34 -4.55 20.65 10.46
C TYR A 34 -3.79 21.23 9.27
N VAL A 35 -4.12 20.80 8.05
CA VAL A 35 -3.45 21.26 6.82
C VAL A 35 -4.18 22.42 6.12
N ASP A 36 -5.20 23.00 6.74
CA ASP A 36 -6.05 24.06 6.18
C ASP A 36 -6.61 23.72 4.78
N PHE A 37 -7.15 22.50 4.66
CA PHE A 37 -7.74 21.96 3.44
C PHE A 37 -9.23 21.67 3.64
N PRO A 38 -10.11 21.90 2.64
CA PRO A 38 -11.52 21.59 2.78
C PRO A 38 -11.77 20.10 3.10
N PRO A 39 -12.79 19.78 3.93
CA PRO A 39 -13.05 18.41 4.35
C PRO A 39 -13.64 17.58 3.18
N HIS A 40 -12.75 16.93 2.43
CA HIS A 40 -13.10 15.93 1.42
C HIS A 40 -12.83 14.53 1.97
N GLU A 41 -13.80 13.98 2.71
CA GLU A 41 -13.65 12.73 3.47
C GLU A 41 -13.20 11.54 2.61
N HIS A 42 -13.95 11.23 1.55
CA HIS A 42 -13.61 10.15 0.63
C HIS A 42 -12.21 10.31 0.01
N PHE A 43 -11.88 11.53 -0.44
CA PHE A 43 -10.57 11.83 -1.01
C PHE A 43 -9.43 11.60 -0.01
N LEU A 44 -9.63 11.95 1.26
CA LEU A 44 -8.64 11.75 2.31
C LEU A 44 -8.52 10.27 2.69
N HIS A 45 -9.61 9.52 2.69
CA HIS A 45 -9.53 8.06 2.83
C HIS A 45 -8.67 7.45 1.73
N ASP A 46 -8.83 7.87 0.46
CA ASP A 46 -8.04 7.34 -0.65
C ASP A 46 -6.58 7.75 -0.58
N LEU A 47 -6.32 9.02 -0.29
CA LEU A 47 -4.96 9.51 -0.09
C LEU A 47 -4.27 8.77 1.06
N GLY A 48 -5.01 8.49 2.14
CA GLY A 48 -4.60 7.64 3.24
C GLY A 48 -4.25 6.21 2.80
N ALA A 49 -5.13 5.57 2.03
CA ALA A 49 -4.91 4.22 1.50
C ALA A 49 -3.63 4.11 0.66
N PHE A 50 -3.38 5.08 -0.22
CA PHE A 50 -2.15 5.11 -1.03
C PHE A 50 -0.90 5.38 -0.19
N HIS A 51 -0.97 6.26 0.81
CA HIS A 51 0.13 6.48 1.75
C HIS A 51 0.47 5.23 2.56
N LEU A 52 -0.55 4.50 3.01
CA LEU A 52 -0.37 3.22 3.70
C LEU A 52 0.28 2.17 2.80
N GLY A 53 -0.15 2.05 1.54
CA GLY A 53 0.47 1.15 0.56
C GLY A 53 1.94 1.48 0.28
N ILE A 54 2.28 2.77 0.13
CA ILE A 54 3.67 3.22 -0.01
C ILE A 54 4.48 2.87 1.24
N GLY A 55 3.94 3.14 2.43
CA GLY A 55 4.58 2.80 3.70
C GLY A 55 4.87 1.30 3.83
N ILE A 56 3.90 0.46 3.49
CA ILE A 56 4.07 -1.00 3.49
C ILE A 56 5.11 -1.46 2.46
N ALA A 57 5.18 -0.84 1.27
CA ALA A 57 6.26 -1.12 0.32
C ALA A 57 7.64 -0.76 0.87
N LEU A 58 7.76 0.40 1.52
CA LEU A 58 9.03 0.84 2.13
C LEU A 58 9.47 -0.08 3.27
N VAL A 59 8.56 -0.49 4.16
CA VAL A 59 8.85 -1.49 5.20
C VAL A 59 9.25 -2.83 4.55
N SER A 60 8.53 -3.26 3.53
CA SER A 60 8.81 -4.51 2.81
C SER A 60 10.20 -4.49 2.16
N ALA A 61 10.64 -3.35 1.63
CA ALA A 61 11.98 -3.18 1.05
C ALA A 61 13.13 -3.34 2.07
N LEU A 62 12.86 -3.17 3.37
CA LEU A 62 13.85 -3.41 4.42
C LEU A 62 14.04 -4.91 4.72
N VAL A 63 13.03 -5.73 4.41
CA VAL A 63 12.96 -7.15 4.77
C VAL A 63 13.20 -8.06 3.56
N TRP A 64 12.59 -7.75 2.42
CA TRP A 64 12.64 -8.56 1.21
C TRP A 64 13.57 -7.96 0.16
N ARG A 65 14.17 -8.83 -0.66
CA ARG A 65 15.11 -8.43 -1.72
C ARG A 65 14.50 -8.36 -3.11
N ASP A 66 13.32 -8.93 -3.31
CA ASP A 66 12.68 -8.98 -4.62
C ASP A 66 11.79 -7.74 -4.83
N ALA A 67 12.23 -6.84 -5.69
CA ALA A 67 11.53 -5.57 -5.95
C ALA A 67 10.10 -5.78 -6.48
N ILE A 68 9.85 -6.86 -7.22
CA ILE A 68 8.52 -7.18 -7.75
C ILE A 68 7.57 -7.56 -6.61
N VAL A 69 8.01 -8.42 -5.67
CA VAL A 69 7.20 -8.73 -4.47
C VAL A 69 6.94 -7.47 -3.66
N VAL A 70 7.96 -6.64 -3.43
CA VAL A 70 7.85 -5.40 -2.64
C VAL A 70 6.80 -4.45 -3.24
N VAL A 71 6.88 -4.16 -4.54
CA VAL A 71 5.95 -3.21 -5.18
C VAL A 71 4.53 -3.76 -5.24
N LEU A 72 4.37 -5.06 -5.52
CA LEU A 72 3.05 -5.68 -5.58
C LEU A 72 2.39 -5.74 -4.20
N VAL A 73 3.15 -5.95 -3.13
CA VAL A 73 2.62 -5.93 -1.76
C VAL A 73 2.10 -4.55 -1.40
N GLY A 74 2.88 -3.48 -1.64
CA GLY A 74 2.40 -2.11 -1.41
C GLY A 74 1.18 -1.76 -2.27
N PHE A 75 1.20 -2.12 -3.55
CA PHE A 75 0.08 -1.89 -4.47
C PHE A 75 -1.18 -2.64 -4.02
N ALA A 76 -1.07 -3.91 -3.64
CA ALA A 76 -2.19 -4.70 -3.15
C ALA A 76 -2.74 -4.17 -1.82
N THR A 77 -1.88 -3.69 -0.92
CA THR A 77 -2.33 -3.05 0.32
C THR A 77 -3.12 -1.76 0.03
N ALA A 78 -2.59 -0.87 -0.80
CA ALA A 78 -3.33 0.34 -1.19
C ALA A 78 -4.67 -0.01 -1.86
N GLY A 79 -4.66 -0.93 -2.83
CA GLY A 79 -5.85 -1.37 -3.55
C GLY A 79 -6.91 -1.99 -2.65
N LEU A 80 -6.51 -2.79 -1.66
CA LEU A 80 -7.44 -3.39 -0.69
C LEU A 80 -8.14 -2.31 0.14
N ILE A 81 -7.37 -1.38 0.73
CA ILE A 81 -7.93 -0.32 1.56
C ILE A 81 -8.80 0.61 0.71
N HIS A 82 -8.36 0.94 -0.50
CA HIS A 82 -9.11 1.78 -1.43
C HIS A 82 -10.44 1.14 -1.88
N ALA A 83 -10.47 -0.16 -2.15
CA ALA A 83 -11.72 -0.88 -2.41
C ALA A 83 -12.67 -0.82 -1.20
N VAL A 84 -12.13 -0.92 0.02
CA VAL A 84 -12.90 -0.77 1.25
C VAL A 84 -13.43 0.65 1.41
N ASN A 85 -12.65 1.69 1.11
CA ASN A 85 -13.09 3.09 1.14
C ASN A 85 -14.30 3.28 0.23
N HIS A 86 -14.23 2.85 -1.04
CA HIS A 86 -15.37 2.99 -1.95
C HIS A 86 -16.62 2.24 -1.48
N ALA A 87 -16.47 1.15 -0.72
CA ALA A 87 -17.60 0.46 -0.12
C ALA A 87 -18.19 1.22 1.08
N MET A 88 -17.34 1.76 1.96
CA MET A 88 -17.73 2.53 3.15
C MET A 88 -18.33 3.90 2.77
N ASP A 89 -17.73 4.55 1.78
CA ASP A 89 -18.03 5.91 1.33
C ASP A 89 -19.01 5.93 0.17
N ALA A 90 -19.67 4.80 -0.13
CA ALA A 90 -20.61 4.70 -1.26
C ALA A 90 -21.75 5.75 -1.21
N HIS A 91 -22.05 6.26 -0.02
CA HIS A 91 -23.03 7.33 0.21
C HIS A 91 -22.51 8.74 -0.10
N LEU A 92 -21.19 8.92 -0.30
CA LEU A 92 -20.54 10.18 -0.62
C LEU A 92 -20.40 10.41 -2.15
N GLY A 93 -20.72 9.40 -2.97
CA GLY A 93 -20.70 9.47 -4.44
C GLY A 93 -19.86 8.36 -5.08
N GLY A 94 -19.55 8.52 -6.37
CA GLY A 94 -18.82 7.51 -7.16
C GLY A 94 -19.73 6.52 -7.89
N ALA A 95 -19.13 5.58 -8.62
CA ALA A 95 -19.88 4.54 -9.31
C ALA A 95 -20.02 3.29 -8.44
N ALA A 96 -21.19 2.65 -8.47
CA ALA A 96 -21.43 1.41 -7.71
C ALA A 96 -20.49 0.26 -8.09
N SER A 97 -19.83 0.34 -9.25
CA SER A 97 -18.84 -0.62 -9.71
C SER A 97 -17.46 -0.46 -9.06
N ASP A 98 -17.14 0.69 -8.47
CA ASP A 98 -15.78 1.05 -8.08
C ASP A 98 -15.15 0.07 -7.07
N PRO A 99 -15.82 -0.34 -5.97
CA PRO A 99 -15.25 -1.31 -5.02
C PRO A 99 -14.90 -2.65 -5.70
N TYR A 100 -15.71 -3.08 -6.66
CA TYR A 100 -15.54 -4.37 -7.34
C TYR A 100 -14.40 -4.33 -8.35
N VAL A 101 -14.29 -3.24 -9.13
CA VAL A 101 -13.22 -3.06 -10.11
C VAL A 101 -11.87 -2.97 -9.40
N ILE A 102 -11.79 -2.16 -8.35
CA ILE A 102 -10.55 -1.98 -7.55
C ILE A 102 -10.21 -3.28 -6.82
N GLY A 103 -11.20 -3.95 -6.24
CA GLY A 103 -11.03 -5.26 -5.58
C GLY A 103 -10.51 -6.33 -6.54
N ALA A 104 -11.07 -6.41 -7.75
CA ALA A 104 -10.60 -7.34 -8.78
C ALA A 104 -9.14 -7.08 -9.17
N GLN A 105 -8.75 -5.82 -9.37
CA GLN A 105 -7.36 -5.44 -9.66
C GLN A 105 -6.42 -5.80 -8.49
N THR A 106 -6.89 -5.65 -7.26
CA THR A 106 -6.15 -6.06 -6.06
C THR A 106 -5.91 -7.57 -6.04
N LEU A 107 -6.92 -8.38 -6.40
CA LEU A 107 -6.78 -9.83 -6.49
C LEU A 107 -5.77 -10.25 -7.57
N VAL A 108 -5.73 -9.54 -8.70
CA VAL A 108 -4.70 -9.76 -9.75
C VAL A 108 -3.30 -9.51 -9.18
N ALA A 109 -3.10 -8.43 -8.43
CA ALA A 109 -1.82 -8.14 -7.79
C ALA A 109 -1.43 -9.23 -6.76
N VAL A 110 -2.39 -9.68 -5.93
CA VAL A 110 -2.19 -10.78 -4.97
C VAL A 110 -1.79 -12.07 -5.68
N ALA A 111 -2.45 -12.42 -6.79
CA ALA A 111 -2.06 -13.57 -7.60
C ALA A 111 -0.61 -13.43 -8.10
N GLY A 112 -0.23 -12.24 -8.58
CA GLY A 112 1.14 -11.92 -8.97
C GLY A 112 2.16 -12.17 -7.85
N ILE A 113 1.87 -11.76 -6.62
CA ILE A 113 2.71 -12.01 -5.43
C ILE A 113 2.87 -13.52 -5.23
N VAL A 114 1.76 -14.28 -5.22
CA VAL A 114 1.77 -15.72 -4.98
C VAL A 114 2.62 -16.45 -6.04
N PHE A 115 2.42 -16.14 -7.32
CA PHE A 115 3.21 -16.74 -8.40
C PHE A 115 4.69 -16.37 -8.30
N ARG A 116 5.02 -15.10 -8.00
CA ARG A 116 6.41 -14.66 -7.87
C ARG A 116 7.12 -15.38 -6.71
N VAL A 117 6.48 -15.46 -5.55
CA VAL A 117 7.04 -16.16 -4.38
C VAL A 117 7.24 -17.65 -4.65
N ARG A 118 6.27 -18.32 -5.30
CA ARG A 118 6.41 -19.73 -5.69
C ARG A 118 7.59 -19.94 -6.63
N HIS A 119 7.73 -19.08 -7.65
CA HIS A 119 8.83 -19.13 -8.59
C HIS A 119 10.20 -18.94 -7.91
N LEU A 120 10.32 -17.98 -6.98
CA LEU A 120 11.56 -17.76 -6.23
C LEU A 120 11.95 -18.99 -5.39
N ARG A 121 10.98 -19.63 -4.71
CA ARG A 121 11.20 -20.85 -3.93
C ARG A 121 11.68 -22.02 -4.80
N GLN A 122 11.04 -22.22 -5.96
CA GLN A 122 11.44 -23.26 -6.92
C GLN A 122 12.86 -23.06 -7.46
N ARG A 123 13.23 -21.80 -7.76
CA ARG A 123 14.59 -21.47 -8.20
C ARG A 123 15.62 -21.76 -7.11
N GLN A 124 15.33 -21.41 -5.86
CA GLN A 124 16.22 -21.68 -4.73
C GLN A 124 16.44 -23.18 -4.52
N ALA A 125 15.37 -23.99 -4.57
CA ALA A 125 15.46 -25.44 -4.44
C ALA A 125 16.32 -26.08 -5.55
N LYS A 126 16.19 -25.61 -6.80
CA LYS A 126 17.02 -26.09 -7.91
C LYS A 126 18.51 -25.74 -7.76
N VAL A 127 18.83 -24.60 -7.15
CA VAL A 127 20.22 -24.21 -6.87
C VAL A 127 20.82 -25.07 -5.76
N GLN A 128 20.03 -25.41 -4.73
CA GLN A 128 20.49 -26.25 -3.61
C GLN A 128 20.67 -27.74 -3.97
N ALA A 129 20.01 -28.21 -5.02
CA ALA A 129 20.12 -29.59 -5.50
C ALA A 129 21.29 -29.83 -6.49
N ARG A 130 22.07 -28.78 -6.79
CA ARG A 130 23.28 -28.84 -7.62
C ARG A 130 24.52 -28.74 -6.73
#